data_AF-A0A7J8JJ98-F1
#
_entry.id   AF-A0A7J8JJ98-F1
#
_cell.length_a   1.000
_cell.length_b   1.000
_cell.length_c   1.000
_cell.angle_alpha   90.00
_cell.angle_beta   90.00
_cell.angle_gamma   90.00
#
_symmetry.space_group_name_H-M   'P 1'
#
loop_
_entity.id
_entity.type
_entity.pdbx_description
1 polymer ?
#
loop_
_entity_poly.entity_id
_entity_poly.type
_entity_poly.pdbx_seq_one_letter_code
_entity_poly.pdbx_strand_id
1 'polypeptide(L)'
;MFTQPLVNTYAIAGYNATLNCSVRGNPKPKITWMKNKVAIVDDPRYRMFSNQGVCTLEIRKPSPYDGGTYCCKAVNDLGTVEIECKLEVKGGLSFCRLLLQGVPPNIIDSYLRDLQSSNPEEY
;
A
#
# COMPACT_ATOMS: atom_id res chain seq x y z
N MET A 1 17.20 2.08 11.59
CA MET A 1 17.25 1.98 10.11
C MET A 1 16.20 1.00 9.62
N PHE A 2 15.67 1.20 8.42
CA PHE A 2 14.81 0.21 7.77
C PHE A 2 15.64 -0.94 7.19
N THR A 3 15.23 -2.16 7.48
CA THR A 3 15.85 -3.40 6.97
C THR A 3 15.04 -4.03 5.83
N GLN A 4 13.77 -3.63 5.69
CA GLN A 4 12.94 -3.97 4.54
C GLN A 4 12.18 -2.70 4.13
N PRO A 5 12.34 -2.23 2.89
CA PRO A 5 11.69 -1.01 2.41
C PRO A 5 10.21 -1.26 2.11
N LEU A 6 9.47 -0.16 1.91
CA LEU A 6 8.18 -0.20 1.28
C LEU A 6 8.36 -0.40 -0.23
N VAL A 7 7.41 -1.08 -0.85
CA VAL A 7 7.43 -1.35 -2.29
C VAL A 7 6.17 -0.74 -2.89
N ASN A 8 6.31 -0.08 -4.04
CA ASN A 8 5.17 0.41 -4.81
C ASN A 8 4.26 -0.77 -5.16
N THR A 9 2.97 -0.63 -4.91
CA THR A 9 2.04 -1.75 -5.06
C THR A 9 0.68 -1.29 -5.57
N TYR A 10 -0.10 -2.28 -6.00
CA TYR A 10 -1.47 -2.09 -6.45
C TYR A 10 -2.42 -2.79 -5.50
N ALA A 11 -3.58 -2.20 -5.26
CA ALA A 11 -4.68 -2.80 -4.54
C ALA A 11 -5.93 -2.86 -5.42
N ILE A 12 -6.81 -3.82 -5.14
CA ILE A 12 -8.08 -3.95 -5.82
C ILE A 12 -9.15 -3.33 -4.94
N ALA A 13 -9.95 -2.45 -5.51
CA ALA A 13 -11.00 -1.79 -4.74
C ALA A 13 -11.96 -2.83 -4.14
N GLY A 14 -12.27 -2.68 -2.86
CA GLY A 14 -13.13 -3.61 -2.12
C GLY A 14 -12.42 -4.83 -1.51
N TYR A 15 -11.13 -5.07 -1.79
CA TYR A 15 -10.32 -6.12 -1.17
C TYR A 15 -9.24 -5.52 -0.27
N ASN A 16 -9.09 -6.04 0.95
CA ASN A 16 -8.11 -5.50 1.90
C ASN A 16 -6.70 -5.47 1.29
N ALA A 17 -5.99 -4.37 1.53
CA ALA A 17 -4.61 -4.17 1.09
C ALA A 17 -3.70 -4.00 2.31
N THR A 18 -2.43 -4.36 2.14
CA THR A 18 -1.45 -4.33 3.23
C THR A 18 -0.14 -3.73 2.75
N LEU A 19 0.37 -2.76 3.50
CA LEU A 19 1.72 -2.22 3.33
C LEU A 19 2.60 -2.70 4.47
N ASN A 20 3.78 -3.24 4.14
CA ASN A 20 4.70 -3.83 5.10
C ASN A 20 6.11 -3.27 4.92
N CYS A 21 6.77 -2.97 6.03
CA CYS A 21 8.19 -2.66 6.08
C CYS A 21 8.78 -3.16 7.40
N SER A 22 10.10 -3.25 7.47
CA SER A 22 10.80 -3.67 8.68
C SER A 22 11.80 -2.62 9.13
N VAL A 23 11.81 -2.30 10.42
CA VAL A 23 12.71 -1.31 11.02
C VAL A 23 13.37 -1.86 12.28
N ARG A 24 14.67 -1.56 12.42
CA ARG A 24 15.43 -1.82 13.64
C ARG A 24 15.88 -0.51 14.26
N GLY A 25 15.78 -0.41 15.57
CA GLY A 25 16.24 0.73 16.36
C GLY A 25 16.28 0.37 17.83
N ASN A 26 17.28 0.89 18.54
CA ASN A 26 17.39 0.83 19.99
C ASN A 26 17.68 2.26 20.49
N PRO A 27 16.80 2.89 21.29
CA PRO A 27 15.51 2.41 21.80
C PRO A 27 14.49 2.04 20.70
N LYS A 28 13.50 1.21 21.05
CA LYS A 28 12.45 0.75 20.12
C LYS A 28 11.75 1.96 19.51
N PRO A 29 11.71 2.11 18.17
CA PRO A 29 11.12 3.27 17.55
C PRO A 29 9.59 3.24 17.64
N LYS A 30 8.99 4.43 17.78
CA LYS A 30 7.57 4.68 17.57
C LYS A 30 7.29 4.79 16.08
N ILE A 31 6.26 4.09 15.60
CA ILE A 31 5.87 4.04 14.20
C ILE A 31 4.69 4.97 13.95
N THR A 32 4.75 5.74 12.87
CA THR A 32 3.67 6.59 12.37
C THR A 32 3.51 6.38 10.87
N TRP A 33 2.28 6.17 10.42
CA TRP A 33 1.97 6.09 9.00
C TRP A 33 1.37 7.40 8.50
N MET A 34 1.69 7.78 7.27
CA MET A 34 1.16 8.97 6.62
C MET A 34 0.69 8.63 5.21
N LYS A 35 -0.40 9.23 4.77
CA LYS A 35 -0.88 9.21 3.38
C LYS A 35 -0.85 10.64 2.86
N ASN A 36 -0.13 10.88 1.76
CA ASN A 36 0.01 12.20 1.15
C ASN A 36 0.42 13.27 2.18
N LYS A 37 1.40 12.93 3.03
CA LYS A 37 1.93 13.78 4.12
C LYS A 37 0.96 14.06 5.28
N VAL A 38 -0.24 13.46 5.27
CA VAL A 38 -1.21 13.54 6.37
C VAL A 38 -1.10 12.29 7.23
N ALA A 39 -0.99 12.46 8.55
CA ALA A 39 -0.93 11.34 9.48
C ALA A 39 -2.19 10.48 9.40
N ILE A 40 -2.00 9.17 9.29
CA ILE A 40 -3.07 8.19 9.37
C ILE A 40 -3.34 7.94 10.85
N VAL A 41 -4.60 8.11 11.24
CA VAL A 41 -5.10 7.76 12.56
C VAL A 41 -5.77 6.40 12.49
N ASP A 42 -5.73 5.65 13.60
CA ASP A 42 -6.42 4.37 13.69
C ASP A 42 -7.94 4.62 13.57
N ASP A 43 -8.56 3.99 12.58
CA ASP A 43 -9.99 4.12 12.31
C ASP A 43 -10.53 2.77 11.76
N PRO A 44 -11.85 2.60 11.56
CA PRO A 44 -12.38 1.32 11.06
C PRO A 44 -11.81 0.86 9.70
N ARG A 45 -11.22 1.77 8.90
CA ARG A 45 -10.62 1.53 7.59
C ARG A 45 -9.12 1.25 7.66
N TYR A 46 -8.40 1.85 8.59
CA TYR A 46 -6.96 1.68 8.77
C TYR A 46 -6.65 0.93 10.06
N ARG A 47 -5.88 -0.16 9.96
CA ARG A 47 -5.31 -0.82 11.14
C ARG A 47 -3.80 -0.80 11.07
N MET A 48 -3.17 -0.31 12.12
CA MET A 48 -1.72 -0.25 12.24
C MET A 48 -1.24 -1.20 13.32
N PHE A 49 -0.24 -2.02 13.01
CA PHE A 49 0.38 -2.87 14.01
C PHE A 49 1.87 -3.01 13.75
N SER A 50 2.61 -3.20 14.84
CA SER A 50 4.06 -3.43 14.78
C SER A 50 4.44 -4.59 15.69
N ASN A 51 5.08 -5.61 15.12
CA ASN A 51 5.57 -6.76 15.88
C ASN A 51 7.02 -7.09 15.50
N GLN A 52 7.90 -7.21 16.48
CA GLN A 52 9.31 -7.57 16.29
C GLN A 52 10.05 -6.76 15.20
N GLY A 53 9.71 -5.48 15.03
CA GLY A 53 10.31 -4.60 14.02
C GLY A 53 9.61 -4.63 12.66
N VAL A 54 8.70 -5.57 12.42
CA VAL A 54 7.79 -5.54 11.27
C VAL A 54 6.67 -4.54 11.56
N CYS A 55 6.46 -3.61 10.63
CA CYS A 55 5.45 -2.56 10.70
C CYS A 55 4.46 -2.76 9.56
N THR A 56 3.18 -2.80 9.90
CA THR A 56 2.11 -3.09 8.96
C THR A 56 1.01 -2.04 9.03
N LEU A 57 0.54 -1.63 7.86
CA LEU A 57 -0.69 -0.86 7.66
C LEU A 57 -1.66 -1.70 6.82
N GLU A 58 -2.77 -2.13 7.42
CA GLU A 58 -3.91 -2.71 6.71
C GLU A 58 -4.86 -1.58 6.29
N ILE A 59 -5.25 -1.58 5.02
CA ILE A 59 -6.24 -0.68 4.42
C ILE A 59 -7.44 -1.54 4.01
N ARG A 60 -8.56 -1.36 4.69
CA ARG A 60 -9.75 -2.20 4.50
C ARG A 60 -10.60 -1.68 3.37
N LYS A 61 -10.94 -2.59 2.44
CA LYS A 61 -11.80 -2.32 1.28
C LYS A 61 -11.49 -0.94 0.64
N PRO A 62 -10.24 -0.73 0.18
CA PRO A 62 -9.82 0.56 -0.37
C PRO A 62 -10.68 0.93 -1.58
N SER A 63 -10.77 2.23 -1.83
CA SER A 63 -11.37 2.85 -3.01
C SER A 63 -10.28 3.51 -3.86
N PRO A 64 -10.57 3.92 -5.12
CA PRO A 64 -9.62 4.71 -5.92
C PRO A 64 -9.05 5.94 -5.19
N TYR A 65 -9.83 6.56 -4.30
CA TYR A 65 -9.40 7.70 -3.48
C TYR A 65 -8.39 7.33 -2.38
N ASP A 66 -8.24 6.05 -2.07
CA ASP A 66 -7.24 5.54 -1.13
C ASP A 66 -5.86 5.38 -1.76
N GLY A 67 -5.74 5.53 -3.09
CA GLY A 67 -4.47 5.65 -3.77
C GLY A 67 -3.68 6.90 -3.33
N GLY A 68 -2.35 6.82 -3.43
CA GLY A 68 -1.47 7.93 -3.06
C GLY A 68 -0.09 7.46 -2.60
N THR A 69 0.68 8.41 -2.05
CA THR A 69 1.99 8.13 -1.46
C THR A 69 1.81 7.83 0.02
N TYR A 70 2.24 6.64 0.43
CA TYR A 70 2.26 6.21 1.81
C TYR A 70 3.67 6.27 2.37
N CYS A 71 3.82 6.80 3.57
CA CYS A 71 5.10 6.89 4.27
C CYS A 71 5.01 6.15 5.60
N CYS A 72 6.04 5.36 5.90
CA CYS A 72 6.28 4.83 7.25
C CYS A 72 7.41 5.62 7.90
N LYS A 73 7.10 6.30 9.00
CA LYS A 73 8.03 7.08 9.81
C LYS A 73 8.33 6.33 11.11
N ALA A 74 9.61 6.17 11.41
CA ALA A 74 10.09 5.57 12.66
C ALA A 74 10.94 6.59 13.43
N VAL A 75 10.55 6.86 14.67
CA VAL A 75 11.20 7.86 15.55
C VAL A 75 11.63 7.20 16.84
N ASN A 76 12.87 7.44 17.26
CA ASN A 76 13.33 7.17 18.62
C ASN A 76 14.16 8.35 19.14
N ASP A 77 14.64 8.25 20.38
CA ASP A 77 15.41 9.33 21.03
C ASP A 77 16.73 9.67 20.31
N LEU A 78 17.20 8.79 19.42
CA LEU A 78 18.44 8.95 18.68
C LEU A 78 18.22 9.49 17.26
N GLY A 79 16.98 9.56 16.78
CA GLY A 79 16.70 10.10 15.46
C GLY A 79 15.40 9.65 14.82
N THR A 80 15.27 10.03 13.55
CA THR A 80 14.10 9.77 12.71
C THR A 80 14.54 9.18 11.38
N VAL A 81 13.82 8.17 10.91
CA VAL A 81 13.96 7.63 9.55
C VAL A 81 12.60 7.45 8.91
N GLU A 82 12.53 7.64 7.59
CA GLU A 82 11.30 7.59 6.81
C GLU A 82 11.54 6.82 5.50
N ILE A 83 10.50 6.12 5.04
CA ILE A 83 10.47 5.44 3.73
C ILE A 83 9.07 5.60 3.14
N GLU A 84 8.99 5.67 1.81
CA GLU A 84 7.76 5.90 1.09
C GLU A 84 7.51 4.83 0.02
N CYS A 85 6.24 4.62 -0.32
CA CYS A 85 5.82 3.94 -1.54
C CYS A 85 4.55 4.55 -2.12
N LYS A 86 4.29 4.25 -3.40
CA LYS A 86 3.05 4.58 -4.08
C LYS A 86 2.09 3.39 -4.04
N LEU A 87 0.86 3.63 -3.59
CA LEU A 87 -0.26 2.71 -3.70
C LEU A 87 -1.20 3.19 -4.82
N GLU A 88 -1.47 2.32 -5.78
CA GLU A 88 -2.51 2.54 -6.78
C GLU A 88 -3.69 1.59 -6.54
N VAL A 89 -4.91 2.11 -6.50
CA VAL A 89 -6.10 1.29 -6.26
C VAL A 89 -6.87 1.15 -7.57
N LYS A 90 -6.88 -0.06 -8.12
CA LYS A 90 -7.57 -0.40 -9.37
C LYS A 90 -9.03 -0.76 -9.08
N GLY A 91 -9.93 -0.31 -9.95
CA GLY A 91 -11.38 -0.54 -9.80
C GLY A 91 -11.73 -2.03 -9.78
N GLY A 92 -12.54 -2.44 -8.79
CA GLY A 92 -12.97 -3.83 -8.60
C GLY A 92 -13.76 -4.40 -9.79
N LEU A 93 -14.43 -3.56 -10.58
CA LEU A 93 -15.17 -3.98 -11.78
C LEU A 93 -14.25 -4.43 -12.91
N SER A 94 -13.08 -3.79 -13.07
CA SER A 94 -12.04 -4.22 -14.01
C SER A 94 -11.50 -5.60 -13.62
N PHE A 95 -11.42 -5.88 -12.32
CA PHE A 95 -10.92 -7.14 -11.79
C PHE A 95 -11.98 -8.27 -11.81
N CYS A 96 -13.22 -7.97 -11.42
CA CYS A 96 -14.35 -8.92 -11.49
C CYS A 96 -14.59 -9.36 -12.93
N ARG A 97 -14.47 -8.48 -13.93
CA ARG A 97 -14.61 -8.86 -15.34
C ARG A 97 -13.57 -9.91 -15.76
N LEU A 98 -12.37 -9.88 -15.18
CA LEU A 98 -11.29 -10.82 -15.51
C LEU A 98 -11.42 -12.15 -14.77
N LEU A 99 -11.85 -12.13 -13.52
CA LEU A 99 -12.18 -13.34 -12.79
C LEU A 99 -13.38 -14.07 -13.43
N LEU A 100 -14.38 -13.35 -13.93
CA LEU A 100 -15.51 -13.92 -14.67
C LEU A 100 -15.10 -14.51 -16.02
N GLN A 101 -13.96 -14.09 -16.58
CA GLN A 101 -13.39 -14.64 -17.81
C GLN A 101 -12.46 -15.84 -17.56
N GLY A 102 -12.32 -16.32 -16.31
CA GLY A 102 -11.48 -17.46 -15.97
C GLY A 102 -9.98 -17.14 -15.93
N VAL A 103 -9.60 -15.86 -15.85
CA VAL A 103 -8.19 -15.46 -15.75
C VAL A 103 -7.65 -15.81 -14.36
N PRO A 104 -6.58 -16.62 -14.25
CA PRO A 104 -6.04 -16.99 -12.96
C PRO A 104 -5.36 -15.79 -12.27
N PRO A 105 -5.42 -15.69 -10.92
CA PRO A 105 -4.98 -14.50 -10.18
C PRO A 105 -3.56 -14.02 -10.47
N ASN A 106 -2.66 -14.94 -10.82
CA ASN A 106 -1.25 -14.67 -11.12
C ASN A 106 -1.00 -14.00 -12.48
N ILE A 107 -2.00 -13.95 -13.38
CA ILE A 107 -1.88 -13.34 -14.72
C ILE A 107 -2.65 -12.00 -14.80
N ILE A 108 -3.45 -11.67 -13.78
CA ILE A 108 -4.27 -10.45 -13.81
C ILE A 108 -3.40 -9.18 -13.82
N ASP A 109 -2.22 -9.22 -13.18
CA ASP A 109 -1.30 -8.08 -13.16
C ASP A 109 -0.67 -7.76 -14.53
N SER A 110 -0.48 -8.73 -15.43
CA SER A 110 -0.05 -8.45 -16.80
C SER A 110 -1.22 -7.89 -17.61
N TYR A 111 -2.39 -8.50 -17.49
CA TYR A 111 -3.58 -8.05 -18.21
C TYR A 111 -4.00 -6.62 -17.85
N LEU A 112 -3.96 -6.25 -16.56
CA LEU A 112 -4.26 -4.89 -16.11
C LEU A 112 -3.20 -3.86 -16.54
N ARG A 113 -1.95 -4.29 -16.81
CA ARG A 113 -0.93 -3.41 -17.39
C ARG A 113 -1.19 -3.20 -18.88
N ASP A 114 -1.56 -4.26 -19.60
CA ASP A 114 -1.86 -4.20 -21.03
C ASP A 114 -3.11 -3.36 -21.30
N LEU A 115 -4.14 -3.44 -20.46
CA LEU A 115 -5.33 -2.57 -20.53
C LEU A 115 -5.02 -1.08 -20.31
N GLN A 116 -4.02 -0.76 -19.48
CA GLN A 116 -3.59 0.63 -19.26
C GLN A 116 -2.69 1.13 -20.40
N SER A 117 -1.93 0.25 -21.04
CA SER A 117 -1.09 0.58 -22.21
C SER A 117 -1.87 0.73 -23.51
N SER A 118 -3.12 0.26 -23.56
CA SER A 118 -3.97 0.24 -24.76
C SER A 118 -5.03 1.34 -24.76
N ASN A 119 -4.91 2.36 -23.90
CA ASN A 119 -5.76 3.54 -23.97
C ASN A 119 -5.36 4.40 -25.19
N PRO A 120 -6.17 4.50 -26.25
CA PRO A 120 -5.89 5.36 -27.38
C PRO A 120 -6.44 6.75 -27.07
N GLU A 121 -5.72 7.48 -26.22
CA GLU A 121 -5.87 8.94 -26.12
C GLU A 121 -4.56 9.61 -26.55
N GLU A 122 -4.25 9.49 -27.84
CA GLU A 122 -3.51 10.53 -28.56
C GLU A 122 -4.31 10.83 -29.82
N TYR A 123 -4.96 12.00 -29.80
CA TYR A 123 -5.49 12.69 -30.97
C TYR A 123 -4.33 13.38 -31.71
#